data_AF-A0A5A9ZF09-F1
#
_entry.id   AF-A0A5A9ZF09-F1
#
_cell.length_a   1.000
_cell.length_b   1.000
_cell.length_c   1.000
_cell.angle_alpha   90.00
_cell.angle_beta   90.00
_cell.angle_gamma   90.00
#
_symmetry.space_group_name_H-M   'P 1'
#
loop_
_entity.id
_entity.type
_entity.pdbx_description
1 polymer ?
#
loop_
_entity_poly.entity_id
_entity_poly.type
_entity_poly.pdbx_seq_one_letter_code
_entity_poly.pdbx_strand_id
1 'polypeptide(L)'
;MKIINYEDLFGELKRDGAISADANLIANALMRELYVSSGHSLARFLGVKRCFDNDMAMRIWVQKRLDAQDGYFVEDMGSKLQSELYELLPHSDYGGY
;
A
#
# COMPACT_ATOMS: atom_id res chain seq x y z
N MET A 1 4.37 31.98 -11.96
CA MET A 1 5.27 30.80 -11.85
C MET A 1 5.25 30.38 -10.39
N LYS A 2 4.72 29.19 -10.06
CA LYS A 2 4.77 28.68 -8.68
C LYS A 2 6.20 28.21 -8.41
N ILE A 3 6.83 28.77 -7.39
CA ILE A 3 8.11 28.27 -6.87
C ILE A 3 7.76 27.05 -6.03
N ILE A 4 8.20 25.88 -6.47
CA ILE A 4 8.04 24.64 -5.71
C ILE A 4 9.25 24.56 -4.78
N ASN A 5 9.01 24.60 -3.46
CA ASN A 5 10.06 24.32 -2.49
C ASN A 5 10.26 22.81 -2.44
N TYR A 6 11.39 22.36 -2.98
CA TYR A 6 11.72 20.93 -3.03
C TYR A 6 11.87 20.33 -1.64
N GLU A 7 12.41 21.07 -0.67
CA GLU A 7 12.59 20.60 0.71
C GLU A 7 11.24 20.43 1.43
N ASP A 8 10.32 21.37 1.24
CA ASP A 8 8.97 21.26 1.83
C ASP A 8 8.19 20.11 1.19
N LEU A 9 8.29 19.97 -0.14
CA LEU A 9 7.66 18.87 -0.88
C LEU A 9 8.25 17.51 -0.46
N PHE A 10 9.57 17.45 -0.29
CA PHE A 10 10.27 16.25 0.16
C PHE A 10 9.92 15.92 1.61
N GLY A 11 9.80 16.90 2.50
CA GLY A 11 9.35 16.72 3.88
C GLY A 11 7.89 16.25 4.00
N GLU A 12 7.00 16.81 3.19
CA GLU A 12 5.59 16.43 3.11
C GLU A 12 5.41 15.01 2.54
N LEU A 13 6.21 14.64 1.54
CA LEU A 13 6.21 13.30 0.93
C LEU A 13 7.06 12.28 1.70
N LYS A 14 7.96 12.69 2.61
CA LYS A 14 8.83 11.79 3.39
C LYS A 14 8.03 10.75 4.17
N ARG A 15 6.84 11.13 4.65
CA ARG A 15 5.90 10.24 5.35
C ARG A 15 5.30 9.15 4.47
N ASP A 16 5.14 9.42 3.16
CA ASP A 16 4.65 8.43 2.20
C ASP A 16 5.81 7.75 1.43
N GLY A 17 7.04 8.26 1.49
CA GLY A 17 8.19 7.73 0.73
C GLY A 17 9.14 6.84 1.52
N ALA A 18 9.17 6.94 2.86
CA ALA A 18 10.01 6.12 3.71
C ALA A 18 9.37 4.74 3.92
N ILE A 19 9.67 3.80 3.02
CA ILE A 19 9.21 2.40 3.12
C ILE A 19 10.28 1.59 3.86
N SER A 20 9.90 0.95 4.96
CA SER A 20 10.77 0.06 5.72
C SER A 20 11.06 -1.23 4.96
N ALA A 21 12.12 -1.94 5.35
CA ALA A 21 12.44 -3.24 4.76
C ALA A 21 11.30 -4.25 4.94
N ASP A 22 10.64 -4.21 6.11
CA ASP A 22 9.51 -5.08 6.43
C ASP A 22 8.27 -4.73 5.61
N ALA A 23 7.95 -3.43 5.46
CA ALA A 23 6.85 -2.99 4.61
C ALA A 23 7.06 -3.42 3.15
N ASN A 24 8.30 -3.31 2.67
CA ASN A 24 8.67 -3.77 1.33
C ASN A 24 8.51 -5.29 1.18
N LEU A 25 8.97 -6.09 2.17
CA LEU A 25 8.83 -7.54 2.16
C LEU A 25 7.36 -7.98 2.12
N ILE A 26 6.55 -7.44 3.04
CA ILE A 26 5.12 -7.77 3.14
C ILE A 26 4.39 -7.34 1.86
N ALA A 27 4.63 -6.12 1.36
CA ALA A 27 3.99 -5.65 0.14
C ALA A 27 4.31 -6.54 -1.06
N ASN A 28 5.58 -6.98 -1.22
CA ASN A 28 5.95 -7.87 -2.31
C ASN A 28 5.30 -9.26 -2.20
N ALA A 29 5.17 -9.79 -0.97
CA ALA A 29 4.46 -11.05 -0.74
C ALA A 29 2.98 -10.92 -1.15
N LEU A 30 2.30 -9.87 -0.70
CA LEU A 30 0.89 -9.61 -1.02
C LEU A 30 0.66 -9.40 -2.52
N MET A 31 1.52 -8.62 -3.18
CA MET A 31 1.41 -8.40 -4.64
C MET A 31 1.54 -9.70 -5.43
N ARG A 32 2.47 -10.58 -5.02
CA ARG A 32 2.68 -11.88 -5.65
C ARG A 32 1.49 -12.80 -5.43
N GLU A 33 0.95 -12.84 -4.22
CA GLU A 33 -0.17 -13.73 -3.88
C GLU A 33 -1.49 -13.30 -4.54
N LEU A 34 -1.72 -11.99 -4.66
CA LEU A 34 -2.94 -11.44 -5.24
C LEU A 34 -2.85 -11.19 -6.75
N TYR A 35 -1.74 -11.58 -7.39
CA TYR A 35 -1.47 -11.34 -8.81
C TYR A 35 -1.77 -9.90 -9.23
N VAL A 36 -1.32 -8.94 -8.40
CA VAL A 36 -1.56 -7.51 -8.64
C VAL A 36 -0.91 -7.13 -9.97
N SER A 37 -1.72 -6.70 -10.93
CA SER A 37 -1.22 -6.24 -12.23
C SER A 37 -0.48 -4.92 -12.07
N SER A 38 0.51 -4.69 -12.95
CA SER A 38 1.12 -3.37 -13.09
C SER A 38 0.06 -2.37 -13.58
N GLY A 39 -0.12 -1.28 -12.83
CA GLY A 39 -1.19 -0.31 -13.09
C GLY A 39 -1.31 0.77 -12.01
N HIS A 40 -2.41 1.53 -12.02
CA HIS A 40 -2.65 2.67 -11.11
C HIS A 40 -4.02 2.63 -10.40
N SER A 41 -4.76 1.53 -10.51
CA SER A 41 -6.12 1.44 -9.98
C SER A 41 -6.16 1.18 -8.47
N LEU A 42 -5.13 0.53 -7.93
CA LEU A 42 -5.12 0.06 -6.55
C LEU A 42 -5.04 1.20 -5.53
N ALA A 43 -4.35 2.30 -5.89
CA ALA A 43 -4.20 3.47 -5.02
C ALA A 43 -5.55 4.01 -4.50
N ARG A 44 -6.59 3.98 -5.33
CA ARG A 44 -7.93 4.43 -4.96
C ARG A 44 -8.56 3.54 -3.88
N PHE A 45 -8.42 2.22 -3.99
CA PHE A 45 -9.00 1.27 -3.04
C PHE A 45 -8.26 1.28 -1.71
N LEU A 46 -6.93 1.47 -1.76
CA LEU A 46 -6.08 1.53 -0.58
C LEU A 46 -6.16 2.89 0.15
N GLY A 47 -6.92 3.87 -0.35
CA GLY A 47 -7.01 5.19 0.27
C GLY A 47 -5.69 5.98 0.27
N VAL A 48 -4.79 5.67 -0.68
CA VAL A 48 -3.52 6.39 -0.88
C VAL A 48 -3.61 7.35 -2.06
N LYS A 49 -2.61 8.22 -2.23
CA LYS A 49 -2.62 9.23 -3.30
C LYS A 49 -2.64 8.54 -4.68
N ARG A 50 -3.54 8.98 -5.56
CA ARG A 50 -3.76 8.38 -6.90
C ARG A 50 -2.57 8.49 -7.86
N CYS A 51 -1.56 9.29 -7.51
CA CYS A 51 -0.34 9.43 -8.32
C CYS A 51 0.59 8.22 -8.20
N PHE A 52 0.37 7.34 -7.22
CA PHE A 52 1.15 6.13 -7.05
C PHE A 52 0.66 5.01 -7.96
N ASP A 53 1.60 4.26 -8.53
CA ASP A 53 1.31 2.96 -9.14
C ASP A 53 0.89 1.94 -8.08
N ASN A 54 0.40 0.78 -8.52
CA ASN A 54 -0.09 -0.27 -7.64
C ASN A 54 0.99 -0.74 -6.65
N ASP A 55 2.26 -0.79 -7.08
CA ASP A 55 3.38 -1.26 -6.28
C ASP A 55 3.67 -0.29 -5.13
N MET A 56 3.83 0.99 -5.45
CA MET A 56 4.08 2.04 -4.47
C MET A 56 2.85 2.26 -3.59
N ALA A 57 1.64 2.14 -4.15
CA ALA A 57 0.41 2.22 -3.39
C ALA A 57 0.32 1.12 -2.33
N MET A 58 0.66 -0.13 -2.69
CA MET A 58 0.70 -1.24 -1.75
C MET A 58 1.73 -1.02 -0.65
N ARG A 59 2.94 -0.61 -1.01
CA ARG A 59 4.03 -0.34 -0.05
C ARG A 59 3.65 0.73 0.97
N ILE A 60 3.07 1.84 0.51
CA ILE A 60 2.60 2.93 1.37
C ILE A 60 1.48 2.46 2.29
N TRP A 61 0.54 1.70 1.75
CA TRP A 61 -0.59 1.18 2.50
C TRP A 61 -0.13 0.24 3.63
N VAL A 62 0.80 -0.68 3.34
CA VAL A 62 1.44 -1.54 4.33
C VAL A 62 2.20 -0.70 5.35
N GLN A 63 3.05 0.23 4.92
CA GLN A 63 3.84 1.08 5.83
C GLN A 63 2.95 1.79 6.85
N LYS A 64 1.84 2.38 6.41
CA LYS A 64 0.88 3.06 7.31
C LYS A 64 0.27 2.14 8.37
N ARG A 65 0.12 0.85 8.07
CA ARG A 65 -0.38 -0.16 9.04
C ARG A 65 0.68 -0.60 10.03
N LEU A 66 1.93 -0.65 9.59
CA LEU A 66 3.06 -0.95 10.47
C LEU A 66 3.33 0.23 11.42
N ASP A 67 3.28 1.46 10.91
CA ASP A 67 3.44 2.68 11.71
C ASP A 67 2.34 2.87 12.78
N ALA A 68 1.16 2.27 12.55
CA ALA A 68 0.03 2.32 13.48
C ALA A 68 0.07 1.23 14.56
N GLN A 69 1.05 0.31 14.53
CA GLN A 69 1.18 -0.78 15.50
C GLN A 69 2.44 -0.65 16.34
N ASP A 70 2.30 -0.83 17.66
CA ASP A 70 3.42 -0.88 18.59
C ASP A 70 4.06 -2.27 18.58
N GLY A 71 4.89 -2.51 17.56
CA GLY A 71 5.60 -3.78 17.35
C GLY A 71 4.77 -4.84 16.63
N TYR A 72 5.43 -5.63 15.80
CA TYR A 72 4.80 -6.68 15.00
C TYR A 72 5.80 -7.77 14.60
N PHE A 73 5.26 -8.95 14.29
CA PHE A 73 5.98 -9.97 13.54
C PHE A 73 5.57 -9.89 12.07
N VAL A 74 6.55 -9.97 11.17
CA VAL A 74 6.35 -9.79 9.72
C VAL A 74 5.35 -10.81 9.16
N GLU A 75 5.43 -12.07 9.59
CA GLU A 75 4.57 -13.17 9.12
C GLU A 75 3.10 -12.99 9.53
N ASP A 76 2.87 -12.65 10.81
CA ASP A 76 1.53 -12.37 11.34
C ASP A 76 0.91 -11.15 10.65
N MET A 77 1.72 -10.13 10.39
CA MET A 77 1.27 -8.94 9.68
C MET A 77 0.93 -9.21 8.23
N GLY A 78 1.71 -10.03 7.52
CA GLY A 78 1.37 -10.44 6.16
C GLY A 78 -0.04 -11.04 6.09
N SER A 79 -0.32 -12.00 6.98
CA SER A 79 -1.63 -12.68 7.04
C SER A 79 -2.77 -11.73 7.39
N LYS A 80 -2.58 -10.87 8.41
CA LYS A 80 -3.58 -9.88 8.82
C LYS A 80 -3.90 -8.89 7.70
N LEU A 81 -2.88 -8.38 7.02
CA LEU A 81 -3.04 -7.40 5.96
C LEU A 81 -3.67 -8.01 4.71
N GLN A 82 -3.41 -9.29 4.44
CA GLN A 82 -4.11 -10.01 3.38
C GLN A 82 -5.62 -10.07 3.65
N SER A 83 -6.05 -10.41 4.87
CA SER A 83 -7.47 -10.43 5.22
C SER A 83 -8.12 -9.05 5.10
N GLU A 84 -7.48 -8.00 5.60
CA GLU A 84 -7.99 -6.63 5.48
C GLU A 84 -8.11 -6.19 4.00
N LEU A 85 -7.15 -6.58 3.17
CA LEU A 85 -7.18 -6.28 1.75
C LEU A 85 -8.32 -7.02 1.02
N TYR A 86 -8.61 -8.26 1.40
CA TYR A 86 -9.75 -9.00 0.89
C TYR A 86 -11.09 -8.33 1.22
N GLU A 87 -11.24 -7.75 2.42
CA GLU A 87 -12.46 -7.03 2.82
C GLU A 87 -12.61 -5.68 2.09
N LEU A 88 -11.50 -5.03 1.74
CA LEU A 88 -11.48 -3.73 1.06
C LEU A 88 -11.77 -3.82 -0.44
N LEU A 89 -11.35 -4.92 -1.08
CA LEU A 89 -11.57 -5.10 -2.50
C LEU A 89 -13.02 -5.53 -2.73
N PRO A 90 -13.72 -4.95 -3.73
CA PRO A 90 -15.04 -5.44 -4.09
C PRO A 90 -14.88 -6.91 -4.43
N HIS A 91 -15.52 -7.78 -3.64
CA HIS A 91 -15.66 -9.17 -4.01
C HIS A 91 -16.29 -9.15 -5.39
N SER A 92 -15.58 -9.70 -6.38
CA SER A 92 -16.25 -10.07 -7.61
C SER A 92 -17.31 -11.07 -7.15
N ASP A 93 -18.53 -10.60 -6.93
CA ASP A 93 -19.70 -11.45 -7.01
C ASP A 93 -19.52 -12.12 -8.36
N TYR A 94 -19.08 -13.38 -8.31
CA TYR A 94 -19.26 -14.31 -9.41
C TYR A 94 -20.77 -14.48 -9.50
N GLY A 95 -21.42 -13.48 -10.10
CA GLY A 95 -22.77 -13.56 -10.60
C GLY A 95 -22.76 -14.68 -11.62
N GLY A 96 -23.30 -15.82 -11.20
CA GLY A 96 -23.44 -16.99 -12.02
C GLY A 96 -24.10 -16.65 -13.34
N TYR A 97 -23.52 -17.21 -14.40
CA TYR A 97 -24.18 -17.44 -15.67
C TYR A 97 -24.04 -18.92 -16.01
#